data_AF-A0A957RMV9-F1
#
_entry.id   AF-A0A957RMV9-F1
#
_cell.length_a   1.000
_cell.length_b   1.000
_cell.length_c   1.000
_cell.angle_alpha   90.00
_cell.angle_beta   90.00
_cell.angle_gamma   90.00
#
_symmetry.space_group_name_H-M   'P 1'
#
loop_
_entity.id
_entity.type
_entity.pdbx_description
1 polymer ?
#
loop_
_entity_poly.entity_id
_entity_poly.type
_entity_poly.pdbx_seq_one_letter_code
_entity_poly.pdbx_strand_id
1 'polypeptide(L)'
;KEKTVAEFAASTAETWQKGLADWGITGERMKLLADHTSYTIFTPGSEMGTPINIMGSLAAPKLDWAVEAEAIRERIGGTVAALLGLAGVNADPVRSREGILLANIFEFYWQQGEDMDLEKLIAAITNPPVKKLGAFEVDVFFPSKERFNLAMSFNTLLASPKFQSWLKGEPLDVDQLFFTAEGKPRHSVIYIAHLSDSERMFIVTLLLENLITWMRKQSGTTSLRALLYFDEVFGYFPPTAEPPSK
;
A
#
# COMPACT_ATOMS: atom_id res chain seq x y z
N LYS A 1 -15.27 -41.73 -17.60
CA LYS A 1 -14.11 -42.63 -17.78
C LYS A 1 -12.90 -41.88 -17.25
N GLU A 2 -12.26 -42.41 -16.21
CA GLU A 2 -11.10 -41.80 -15.58
C GLU A 2 -9.95 -41.76 -16.60
N LYS A 3 -9.52 -40.56 -16.96
CA LYS A 3 -8.28 -40.35 -17.73
C LYS A 3 -7.11 -40.73 -16.82
N THR A 4 -6.08 -41.36 -17.36
CA THR A 4 -4.79 -41.46 -16.66
C THR A 4 -4.21 -40.06 -16.41
N VAL A 5 -3.28 -39.92 -15.46
CA VAL A 5 -2.62 -38.63 -15.18
C VAL A 5 -1.99 -38.02 -16.43
N ALA A 6 -1.37 -38.85 -17.28
CA ALA A 6 -0.76 -38.40 -18.53
C ALA A 6 -1.79 -37.94 -19.56
N GLU A 7 -2.89 -38.68 -19.74
CA GLU A 7 -3.98 -38.28 -20.64
C GLU A 7 -4.70 -37.02 -20.14
N PHE A 8 -4.85 -36.87 -18.82
CA PHE A 8 -5.41 -35.67 -18.23
C PHE A 8 -4.48 -34.48 -18.45
N ALA A 9 -3.18 -34.61 -18.19
CA ALA A 9 -2.19 -33.55 -18.42
C ALA A 9 -2.14 -33.12 -19.90
N ALA A 10 -2.11 -34.08 -20.84
CA ALA A 10 -2.14 -33.79 -22.27
C ALA A 10 -3.43 -33.06 -22.69
N SER A 11 -4.57 -33.54 -22.20
CA SER A 11 -5.86 -32.90 -22.46
C SER A 11 -5.94 -31.48 -21.89
N THR A 12 -5.44 -31.26 -20.68
CA THR A 12 -5.39 -29.92 -20.07
C THR A 12 -4.46 -28.99 -20.84
N ALA A 13 -3.28 -29.47 -21.25
CA ALA A 13 -2.36 -28.70 -22.08
C ALA A 13 -2.99 -28.31 -23.42
N GLU A 14 -3.69 -29.23 -24.08
CA GLU A 14 -4.40 -28.95 -25.33
C GLU A 14 -5.52 -27.91 -25.13
N THR A 15 -6.28 -28.00 -24.03
CA THR A 15 -7.32 -27.01 -23.69
C THR A 15 -6.73 -25.62 -23.52
N TRP A 16 -5.63 -25.46 -22.75
CA TRP A 16 -4.99 -24.18 -22.57
C TRP A 16 -4.35 -23.64 -23.86
N GLN A 17 -3.70 -24.50 -24.64
CA GLN A 17 -3.08 -24.11 -25.90
C GLN A 17 -4.13 -23.58 -26.89
N LYS A 18 -5.25 -24.29 -27.05
CA LYS A 18 -6.36 -23.86 -27.91
C LYS A 18 -7.00 -22.58 -27.40
N GLY A 19 -7.32 -22.54 -26.11
CA GLY A 19 -7.92 -21.36 -25.49
C GLY A 19 -7.06 -20.12 -25.67
N LEU A 20 -5.75 -20.18 -25.40
CA LEU A 20 -4.83 -19.05 -25.64
C LEU A 20 -4.75 -18.67 -27.12
N ALA A 21 -4.70 -19.66 -28.03
CA ALA A 21 -4.66 -19.41 -29.46
C ALA A 21 -5.93 -18.70 -29.98
N ASP A 22 -7.10 -19.01 -29.43
CA ASP A 22 -8.37 -18.34 -29.77
C ASP A 22 -8.34 -16.84 -29.43
N TRP A 23 -7.53 -16.42 -28.45
CA TRP A 23 -7.26 -15.01 -28.11
C TRP A 23 -6.02 -14.45 -28.83
N GLY A 24 -5.46 -15.16 -29.81
CA GLY A 24 -4.25 -14.75 -30.53
C GLY A 24 -2.97 -14.79 -29.68
N ILE A 25 -2.94 -15.61 -28.64
CA ILE A 25 -1.77 -15.82 -27.77
C ILE A 25 -1.11 -17.14 -28.14
N THR A 26 -0.03 -17.08 -28.93
CA THR A 26 0.71 -18.25 -29.37
C THR A 26 1.70 -18.75 -28.32
N GLY A 27 2.17 -20.00 -28.47
CA GLY A 27 3.24 -20.54 -27.63
C GLY A 27 4.54 -19.73 -27.71
N GLU A 28 4.88 -19.20 -28.88
CA GLU A 28 6.02 -18.29 -29.06
C GLU A 28 5.84 -16.99 -28.28
N ARG A 29 4.63 -16.41 -28.28
CA ARG A 29 4.31 -15.22 -27.49
C ARG A 29 4.41 -15.48 -26.00
N MET A 30 3.95 -16.64 -25.52
CA MET A 30 4.11 -17.05 -24.12
C MET A 30 5.58 -17.26 -23.73
N LYS A 31 6.38 -17.85 -24.64
CA LYS A 31 7.82 -17.99 -24.44
C LYS A 31 8.51 -16.62 -24.35
N LEU A 32 8.19 -15.71 -25.27
CA LEU A 32 8.68 -14.33 -25.25
C LEU A 32 8.34 -13.65 -23.93
N LEU A 33 7.10 -13.80 -23.44
CA LEU A 33 6.68 -13.25 -22.15
C LEU A 33 7.52 -13.84 -20.99
N ALA A 34 7.70 -15.16 -20.94
CA ALA A 34 8.50 -15.80 -19.89
C ALA A 34 9.99 -15.36 -19.93
N ASP A 35 10.56 -15.25 -21.12
CA ASP A 35 11.96 -14.85 -21.31
C ASP A 35 12.17 -13.38 -20.90
N HIS A 36 11.18 -12.50 -21.11
CA HIS A 36 11.26 -11.05 -20.88
C HIS A 36 10.56 -10.53 -19.62
N THR A 37 9.80 -11.35 -18.89
CA THR A 37 9.12 -10.95 -17.65
C THR A 37 9.49 -11.86 -16.48
N SER A 38 9.68 -11.28 -15.31
CA SER A 38 9.83 -12.01 -14.04
C SER A 38 8.49 -12.04 -13.31
N TYR A 39 8.13 -13.16 -12.68
CA TYR A 39 6.90 -13.27 -11.90
C TYR A 39 7.24 -13.32 -10.42
N THR A 40 6.56 -12.49 -9.62
CA THR A 40 6.81 -12.44 -8.18
C THR A 40 5.48 -12.35 -7.44
N ILE A 41 5.30 -13.24 -6.45
CA ILE A 41 4.15 -13.21 -5.55
C ILE A 41 4.61 -12.54 -4.27
N PHE A 42 4.04 -11.37 -3.99
CA PHE A 42 4.22 -10.64 -2.77
C PHE A 42 3.14 -10.98 -1.75
N THR A 43 3.54 -11.20 -0.51
CA THR A 43 2.66 -11.59 0.59
C THR A 43 2.86 -10.63 1.76
N PRO A 44 2.28 -9.43 1.75
CA PRO A 44 2.36 -8.49 2.88
C PRO A 44 1.91 -9.16 4.18
N GLY A 45 2.66 -8.95 5.27
CA GLY A 45 2.35 -9.57 6.57
C GLY A 45 2.54 -11.08 6.65
N SER A 46 3.18 -11.71 5.65
CA SER A 46 3.43 -13.16 5.63
C SER A 46 4.75 -13.50 4.93
N GLU A 47 5.39 -14.58 5.34
CA GLU A 47 6.63 -15.10 4.74
C GLU A 47 6.36 -16.28 3.77
N MET A 48 5.09 -16.52 3.39
CA MET A 48 4.74 -17.60 2.43
C MET A 48 5.23 -17.33 0.99
N GLY A 49 5.39 -16.05 0.63
CA GLY A 49 5.95 -15.59 -0.64
C GLY A 49 7.05 -14.56 -0.38
N THR A 50 7.13 -13.53 -1.24
CA THR A 50 8.05 -12.41 -1.02
C THR A 50 7.42 -11.41 -0.02
N PRO A 51 7.96 -11.22 1.18
CA PRO A 51 7.40 -10.28 2.13
C PRO A 51 7.59 -8.83 1.66
N ILE A 52 6.64 -7.97 2.01
CA ILE A 52 6.71 -6.51 1.78
C ILE A 52 6.91 -5.81 3.11
N ASN A 53 7.96 -5.01 3.18
CA ASN A 53 8.24 -4.11 4.28
C ASN A 53 7.49 -2.79 4.08
N ILE A 54 6.59 -2.48 4.99
CA ILE A 54 5.76 -1.27 4.95
C ILE A 54 6.44 -0.04 5.56
N MET A 55 7.55 -0.17 6.29
CA MET A 55 8.22 0.97 6.94
C MET A 55 8.69 2.01 5.94
N GLY A 56 9.17 1.58 4.76
CA GLY A 56 9.56 2.48 3.68
C GLY A 56 8.42 3.36 3.16
N SER A 57 7.16 2.98 3.41
CA SER A 57 5.98 3.75 2.96
C SER A 57 5.78 5.06 3.73
N LEU A 58 6.34 5.15 4.95
CA LEU A 58 6.23 6.32 5.83
C LEU A 58 7.32 7.38 5.56
N ALA A 59 8.25 7.08 4.66
CA ALA A 59 9.30 8.00 4.24
C ALA A 59 8.72 9.28 3.61
N ALA A 60 9.45 10.39 3.77
CA ALA A 60 9.07 11.65 3.17
C ALA A 60 9.05 11.51 1.63
N PRO A 61 7.98 11.96 0.95
CA PRO A 61 7.95 11.88 -0.50
C PRO A 61 9.05 12.78 -1.09
N LYS A 62 9.80 12.25 -2.06
CA LYS A 62 10.73 13.05 -2.88
C LYS A 62 9.95 13.94 -3.86
N LEU A 63 9.21 14.90 -3.33
CA LEU A 63 8.41 15.92 -4.03
C LEU A 63 8.78 17.30 -3.48
N ASP A 64 8.65 18.33 -4.31
CA ASP A 64 8.90 19.70 -3.89
C ASP A 64 7.66 20.30 -3.22
N TRP A 65 7.76 20.64 -1.93
CA TRP A 65 6.68 21.29 -1.18
C TRP A 65 6.22 22.62 -1.79
N ALA A 66 7.07 23.34 -2.53
CA ALA A 66 6.68 24.60 -3.15
C ALA A 66 5.72 24.42 -4.33
N VAL A 67 5.74 23.24 -4.96
CA VAL A 67 4.97 22.94 -6.18
C VAL A 67 3.86 21.92 -5.92
N GLU A 68 4.17 20.90 -5.13
CA GLU A 68 3.36 19.68 -4.97
C GLU A 68 2.69 19.60 -3.58
N ALA A 69 2.52 20.71 -2.87
CA ALA A 69 1.98 20.74 -1.51
C ALA A 69 0.64 19.99 -1.36
N GLU A 70 -0.25 20.11 -2.35
CA GLU A 70 -1.54 19.42 -2.35
C GLU A 70 -1.38 17.91 -2.44
N ALA A 71 -0.53 17.42 -3.36
CA ALA A 71 -0.25 16.00 -3.52
C ALA A 71 0.43 15.41 -2.28
N ILE A 72 1.31 16.18 -1.64
CA ILE A 72 1.95 15.73 -0.40
C ILE A 72 0.92 15.62 0.73
N ARG A 73 0.01 16.60 0.87
CA ARG A 73 -1.08 16.55 1.88
C ARG A 73 -2.08 15.43 1.62
N GLU A 74 -2.39 15.15 0.36
CA GLU A 74 -3.21 14.00 -0.05
C GLU A 74 -2.56 12.69 0.44
N ARG A 75 -1.27 12.51 0.16
CA ARG A 75 -0.48 11.36 0.64
C ARG A 75 -0.45 11.27 2.16
N ILE A 76 -0.30 12.39 2.88
CA ILE A 76 -0.40 12.42 4.35
C ILE A 76 -1.78 11.90 4.78
N GLY A 77 -2.85 12.40 4.19
CA GLY A 77 -4.22 11.96 4.49
C GLY A 77 -4.42 10.46 4.31
N GLY A 78 -3.98 9.90 3.17
CA GLY A 78 -4.03 8.47 2.90
C GLY A 78 -3.18 7.65 3.88
N THR A 79 -1.98 8.12 4.21
CA THR A 79 -1.09 7.48 5.20
C THR A 79 -1.71 7.45 6.59
N VAL A 80 -2.30 8.57 7.03
CA VAL A 80 -2.98 8.69 8.33
C VAL A 80 -4.20 7.77 8.39
N ALA A 81 -5.03 7.74 7.34
CA ALA A 81 -6.19 6.85 7.26
C ALA A 81 -5.78 5.38 7.37
N ALA A 82 -4.74 4.98 6.63
CA ALA A 82 -4.20 3.63 6.70
C ALA A 82 -3.73 3.29 8.13
N LEU A 83 -2.92 4.17 8.74
CA LEU A 83 -2.37 3.96 10.08
C LEU A 83 -3.45 3.86 11.17
N LEU A 84 -4.49 4.70 11.13
CA LEU A 84 -5.60 4.64 12.07
C LEU A 84 -6.38 3.32 11.93
N GLY A 85 -6.68 2.91 10.70
CA GLY A 85 -7.35 1.64 10.43
C GLY A 85 -6.55 0.44 10.93
N LEU A 86 -5.23 0.46 10.73
CA LEU A 86 -4.32 -0.59 11.19
C LEU A 86 -4.19 -0.63 12.73
N ALA A 87 -4.16 0.52 13.38
CA ALA A 87 -4.14 0.63 14.84
C ALA A 87 -5.51 0.30 15.48
N GLY A 88 -6.53 -0.05 14.68
CA GLY A 88 -7.88 -0.33 15.16
C GLY A 88 -8.61 0.91 15.70
N VAL A 89 -8.17 2.10 15.30
CA VAL A 89 -8.77 3.38 15.72
C VAL A 89 -9.86 3.76 14.74
N ASN A 90 -11.12 3.58 15.12
CA ASN A 90 -12.27 3.95 14.32
C ASN A 90 -12.55 5.46 14.42
N ALA A 91 -11.72 6.25 13.75
CA ALA A 91 -11.79 7.71 13.76
C ALA A 91 -11.66 8.27 12.33
N ASP A 92 -12.36 9.38 12.07
CA ASP A 92 -12.27 10.08 10.79
C ASP A 92 -10.84 10.65 10.62
N PRO A 93 -10.07 10.26 9.59
CA PRO A 93 -8.68 10.68 9.43
C PRO A 93 -8.50 12.18 9.18
N VAL A 94 -9.57 12.88 8.78
CA VAL A 94 -9.56 14.32 8.47
C VAL A 94 -10.11 15.14 9.63
N ARG A 95 -11.11 14.62 10.34
CA ARG A 95 -11.89 15.39 11.34
C ARG A 95 -11.59 15.03 12.80
N SER A 96 -11.07 13.83 13.06
CA SER A 96 -10.79 13.38 14.42
C SER A 96 -9.54 14.04 15.00
N ARG A 97 -9.44 14.08 16.34
CA ARG A 97 -8.26 14.63 17.02
C ARG A 97 -7.01 13.81 16.71
N GLU A 98 -7.19 12.50 16.59
CA GLU A 98 -6.19 11.52 16.20
C GLU A 98 -5.68 11.81 14.79
N GLY A 99 -6.59 11.88 13.80
CA GLY A 99 -6.24 12.14 12.41
C GLY A 99 -5.55 13.49 12.22
N ILE A 100 -6.09 14.55 12.83
CA ILE A 100 -5.52 15.90 12.78
C ILE A 100 -4.12 15.93 13.39
N LEU A 101 -3.92 15.32 14.56
CA LEU A 101 -2.60 15.26 15.19
C LEU A 101 -1.59 14.52 14.31
N LEU A 102 -1.96 13.33 13.82
CA LEU A 102 -1.07 12.51 12.99
C LEU A 102 -0.70 13.25 11.70
N ALA A 103 -1.67 13.87 11.01
CA ALA A 103 -1.42 14.63 9.79
C ALA A 103 -0.42 15.77 10.02
N ASN A 104 -0.57 16.51 11.12
CA ASN A 104 0.35 17.61 11.47
C ASN A 104 1.75 17.11 11.87
N ILE A 105 1.85 15.93 12.51
CA ILE A 105 3.14 15.28 12.79
C ILE A 105 3.85 14.94 11.48
N PHE A 106 3.15 14.28 10.54
CA PHE A 106 3.71 13.94 9.23
C PHE A 106 4.11 15.19 8.46
N GLU A 107 3.26 16.22 8.38
CA GLU A 107 3.57 17.47 7.69
C GLU A 107 4.81 18.13 8.30
N PHE A 108 4.95 18.18 9.63
CA PHE A 108 6.12 18.73 10.30
C PHE A 108 7.43 18.06 9.87
N TYR A 109 7.49 16.72 9.93
CA TYR A 109 8.72 16.00 9.60
C TYR A 109 9.01 15.98 8.09
N TRP A 110 7.99 15.77 7.26
CA TRP A 110 8.17 15.72 5.81
C TRP A 110 8.53 17.09 5.21
N GLN A 111 8.09 18.22 5.80
CA GLN A 111 8.57 19.55 5.41
C GLN A 111 10.07 19.75 5.62
N GLN A 112 10.66 19.02 6.56
CA GLN A 112 12.10 19.04 6.85
C GLN A 112 12.87 17.98 6.02
N GLY A 113 12.17 17.21 5.18
CA GLY A 113 12.76 16.08 4.46
C GLY A 113 13.14 14.92 5.38
N GLU A 114 12.57 14.87 6.59
CA GLU A 114 12.84 13.78 7.53
C GLU A 114 11.83 12.64 7.35
N ASP A 115 12.36 11.43 7.23
CA ASP A 115 11.55 10.22 7.19
C ASP A 115 10.87 9.96 8.54
N MET A 116 9.73 9.29 8.44
CA MET A 116 8.98 8.79 9.59
C MET A 116 9.05 7.27 9.63
N ASP A 117 9.01 6.74 10.85
CA ASP A 117 8.75 5.34 11.14
C ASP A 117 7.76 5.25 12.32
N LEU A 118 7.39 4.04 12.74
CA LEU A 118 6.43 3.86 13.82
C LEU A 118 6.99 4.27 15.19
N GLU A 119 8.29 4.10 15.45
CA GLU A 119 8.89 4.45 16.73
C GLU A 119 8.89 5.98 16.91
N LYS A 120 9.33 6.70 15.87
CA LYS A 120 9.30 8.16 15.78
C LYS A 120 7.87 8.68 15.84
N LEU A 121 6.91 8.00 15.20
CA LEU A 121 5.49 8.36 15.30
C LEU A 121 4.96 8.23 16.73
N ILE A 122 5.22 7.11 17.42
CA ILE A 122 4.81 6.88 18.81
C ILE A 122 5.40 7.96 19.74
N ALA A 123 6.68 8.27 19.56
CA ALA A 123 7.36 9.34 20.31
C ALA A 123 6.73 10.71 20.03
N ALA A 124 6.45 11.03 18.76
CA ALA A 124 5.83 12.28 18.35
C ALA A 124 4.36 12.41 18.77
N ILE A 125 3.60 11.32 18.88
CA ILE A 125 2.24 11.39 19.46
C ILE A 125 2.31 11.75 20.94
N THR A 126 3.26 11.14 21.67
CA THR A 126 3.44 11.37 23.10
C THR A 126 3.94 12.77 23.39
N ASN A 127 4.89 13.25 22.58
CA ASN A 127 5.48 14.59 22.65
C ASN A 127 5.45 15.28 21.28
N PRO A 128 4.32 15.90 20.91
CA PRO A 128 4.16 16.50 19.58
C PRO A 128 5.13 17.64 19.29
N PRO A 129 5.77 17.66 18.11
CA PRO A 129 6.65 18.76 17.71
C PRO A 129 5.87 20.06 17.43
N VAL A 130 4.58 19.95 17.17
CA VAL A 130 3.67 21.08 16.97
C VAL A 130 3.12 21.57 18.32
N LYS A 131 3.15 22.88 18.55
CA LYS A 131 2.65 23.49 19.81
C LYS A 131 1.16 23.83 19.78
N LYS A 132 0.60 24.01 18.58
CA LYS A 132 -0.80 24.36 18.37
C LYS A 132 -1.42 23.56 17.23
N LEU A 133 -2.69 23.25 17.36
CA LEU A 133 -3.54 22.66 16.33
C LEU A 133 -4.75 23.58 16.15
N GLY A 134 -4.81 24.23 14.98
CA GLY A 134 -5.74 25.34 14.77
C GLY A 134 -5.53 26.47 15.77
N ALA A 135 -6.61 26.90 16.43
CA ALA A 135 -6.57 27.98 17.41
C ALA A 135 -6.10 27.56 18.81
N PHE A 136 -6.00 26.26 19.08
CA PHE A 136 -5.76 25.72 20.43
C PHE A 136 -4.33 25.17 20.58
N GLU A 137 -3.81 25.20 21.80
CA GLU A 137 -2.61 24.43 22.16
C GLU A 137 -2.88 22.94 22.06
N VAL A 138 -1.86 22.15 21.74
CA VAL A 138 -2.06 20.70 21.53
C VAL A 138 -2.61 20.01 22.76
N ASP A 139 -2.13 20.35 23.95
CA ASP A 139 -2.61 19.70 25.18
C ASP A 139 -4.07 20.06 25.52
N VAL A 140 -4.56 21.19 25.01
CA VAL A 140 -5.98 21.58 25.10
C VAL A 140 -6.80 20.85 24.04
N PHE A 141 -6.31 20.80 22.80
CA PHE A 141 -6.99 20.15 21.69
C PHE A 141 -7.08 18.62 21.87
N PHE A 142 -5.96 17.99 22.22
CA PHE A 142 -5.81 16.56 22.43
C PHE A 142 -4.97 16.29 23.69
N PRO A 143 -5.60 16.10 24.85
CA PRO A 143 -4.93 15.98 26.13
C PRO A 143 -3.92 14.82 26.18
N SER A 144 -2.85 15.02 26.96
CA SER A 144 -1.73 14.07 27.07
C SER A 144 -2.17 12.63 27.39
N LYS A 145 -3.15 12.45 28.29
CA LYS A 145 -3.69 11.12 28.61
C LYS A 145 -4.33 10.43 27.40
N GLU A 146 -5.06 11.19 26.58
CA GLU A 146 -5.73 10.64 25.40
C GLU A 146 -4.73 10.39 24.27
N ARG A 147 -3.74 11.28 24.07
CA ARG A 147 -2.61 11.01 23.16
C ARG A 147 -1.84 9.76 23.55
N PHE A 148 -1.61 9.56 24.85
CA PHE A 148 -0.95 8.35 25.35
C PHE A 148 -1.74 7.09 25.00
N ASN A 149 -3.07 7.12 25.06
CA ASN A 149 -3.89 6.00 24.61
C ASN A 149 -3.70 5.71 23.12
N LEU A 150 -3.65 6.75 22.27
CA LEU A 150 -3.37 6.60 20.84
C LEU A 150 -1.98 6.00 20.61
N ALA A 151 -0.96 6.52 21.30
CA ALA A 151 0.41 5.99 21.24
C ALA A 151 0.46 4.51 21.68
N MET A 152 -0.31 4.13 22.70
CA MET A 152 -0.43 2.75 23.14
C MET A 152 -1.06 1.82 22.10
N SER A 153 -2.03 2.29 21.31
CA SER A 153 -2.60 1.52 20.20
C SER A 153 -1.52 1.17 19.16
N PHE A 154 -0.72 2.16 18.75
CA PHE A 154 0.41 1.93 17.84
C PHE A 154 1.51 1.07 18.46
N ASN A 155 1.82 1.25 19.75
CA ASN A 155 2.81 0.42 20.43
C ASN A 155 2.36 -1.05 20.54
N THR A 156 1.07 -1.29 20.77
CA THR A 156 0.51 -2.65 20.81
C THR A 156 0.63 -3.34 19.45
N LEU A 157 0.40 -2.59 18.36
CA LEU A 157 0.62 -3.06 17.00
C LEU A 157 2.10 -3.43 16.78
N LEU A 158 3.03 -2.53 17.13
CA LEU A 158 4.47 -2.75 16.97
C LEU A 158 4.97 -3.97 17.77
N ALA A 159 4.44 -4.16 18.98
CA ALA A 159 4.75 -5.29 19.86
C ALA A 159 4.10 -6.61 19.42
N SER A 160 3.16 -6.58 18.48
CA SER A 160 2.47 -7.78 18.00
C SER A 160 3.42 -8.68 17.20
N PRO A 161 3.53 -9.99 17.52
CA PRO A 161 4.31 -10.93 16.72
C PRO A 161 3.86 -10.98 15.26
N LYS A 162 2.56 -10.81 15.00
CA LYS A 162 2.00 -10.79 13.65
C LYS A 162 2.50 -9.58 12.85
N PHE A 163 2.80 -8.47 13.52
CA PHE A 163 3.27 -7.26 12.86
C PHE A 163 4.75 -7.34 12.46
N GLN A 164 5.54 -8.22 13.09
CA GLN A 164 6.96 -8.41 12.75
C GLN A 164 7.18 -8.85 11.30
N SER A 165 6.25 -9.59 10.70
CA SER A 165 6.33 -9.98 9.28
C SER A 165 6.11 -8.80 8.33
N TRP A 166 5.47 -7.73 8.78
CA TRP A 166 5.28 -6.50 8.00
C TRP A 166 6.51 -5.60 7.97
N LEU A 167 7.46 -5.83 8.87
CA LEU A 167 8.72 -5.08 8.94
C LEU A 167 9.85 -5.74 8.16
N LYS A 168 9.60 -6.91 7.57
CA LYS A 168 10.57 -7.70 6.81
C LYS A 168 10.32 -7.61 5.31
N GLY A 169 11.36 -7.87 4.54
CA GLY A 169 11.27 -7.98 3.09
C GLY A 169 11.63 -6.71 2.34
N GLU A 170 11.25 -6.69 1.06
CA GLU A 170 11.51 -5.56 0.16
C GLU A 170 10.61 -4.38 0.56
N PRO A 171 11.13 -3.13 0.55
CA PRO A 171 10.29 -1.96 0.82
C PRO A 171 9.16 -1.89 -0.20
N LEU A 172 7.99 -1.36 0.21
CA LEU A 172 6.92 -1.04 -0.71
C LEU A 172 7.33 0.12 -1.64
N ASP A 173 8.05 -0.22 -2.70
CA ASP A 173 8.57 0.69 -3.71
C ASP A 173 8.02 0.31 -5.09
N VAL A 174 7.39 1.27 -5.77
CA VAL A 174 6.66 1.00 -7.03
C VAL A 174 7.60 0.63 -8.17
N ASP A 175 8.82 1.18 -8.21
CA ASP A 175 9.79 0.81 -9.23
C ASP A 175 10.23 -0.64 -9.04
N GLN A 176 10.42 -1.10 -7.81
CA GLN A 176 10.72 -2.50 -7.48
C GLN A 176 9.52 -3.44 -7.70
N LEU A 177 8.29 -2.93 -7.64
CA LEU A 177 7.10 -3.70 -8.03
C LEU A 177 7.02 -3.87 -9.55
N PHE A 178 7.50 -2.93 -10.36
CA PHE A 178 7.42 -3.04 -11.82
C PHE A 178 8.67 -3.61 -12.48
N PHE A 179 9.83 -3.56 -11.83
CA PHE A 179 11.11 -3.98 -12.41
C PHE A 179 11.97 -4.76 -11.41
N THR A 180 12.75 -5.72 -11.92
CA THR A 180 13.82 -6.36 -11.14
C THR A 180 15.03 -5.42 -11.02
N ALA A 181 15.99 -5.78 -10.15
CA ALA A 181 17.23 -5.02 -10.01
C ALA A 181 18.04 -4.91 -11.33
N GLU A 182 17.88 -5.89 -12.22
CA GLU A 182 18.48 -5.91 -13.57
C GLU A 182 17.68 -5.10 -14.60
N GLY A 183 16.57 -4.47 -14.19
CA GLY A 183 15.70 -3.67 -15.07
C GLY A 183 14.70 -4.51 -15.90
N LYS A 184 14.58 -5.81 -15.63
CA LYS A 184 13.61 -6.68 -16.32
C LYS A 184 12.19 -6.36 -15.82
N PRO A 185 11.17 -6.21 -16.69
CA PRO A 185 9.79 -6.06 -16.25
C PRO A 185 9.36 -7.19 -15.31
N ARG A 186 8.63 -6.82 -14.26
CA ARG A 186 8.14 -7.72 -13.22
C ARG A 186 6.61 -7.74 -13.24
N HIS A 187 6.04 -8.93 -13.41
CA HIS A 187 4.64 -9.19 -13.12
C HIS A 187 4.51 -9.47 -11.63
N SER A 188 4.00 -8.48 -10.90
CA SER A 188 3.87 -8.53 -9.45
C SER A 188 2.45 -8.87 -9.05
N VAL A 189 2.29 -9.99 -8.35
CA VAL A 189 1.01 -10.41 -7.76
C VAL A 189 1.06 -10.11 -6.28
N ILE A 190 0.25 -9.16 -5.82
CA ILE A 190 0.13 -8.84 -4.39
C ILE A 190 -1.02 -9.67 -3.82
N TYR A 191 -0.69 -10.75 -3.12
CA TYR A 191 -1.67 -11.67 -2.56
C TYR A 191 -2.05 -11.25 -1.14
N ILE A 192 -3.32 -10.96 -0.92
CA ILE A 192 -3.84 -10.39 0.35
C ILE A 192 -4.95 -11.20 1.00
N ALA A 193 -5.26 -12.41 0.49
CA ALA A 193 -6.40 -13.19 0.99
C ALA A 193 -6.23 -13.71 2.43
N HIS A 194 -5.00 -13.77 2.94
CA HIS A 194 -4.70 -14.19 4.33
C HIS A 194 -4.84 -13.05 5.35
N LEU A 195 -5.05 -11.81 4.89
CA LEU A 195 -5.12 -10.63 5.74
C LEU A 195 -6.53 -10.41 6.29
N SER A 196 -6.62 -9.81 7.49
CA SER A 196 -7.88 -9.29 8.02
C SER A 196 -8.37 -8.09 7.20
N ASP A 197 -9.64 -7.69 7.36
CA ASP A 197 -10.20 -6.53 6.64
C ASP A 197 -9.39 -5.25 6.87
N SER A 198 -9.03 -4.96 8.12
CA SER A 198 -8.20 -3.81 8.47
C SER A 198 -6.81 -3.86 7.81
N GLU A 199 -6.19 -5.04 7.78
CA GLU A 199 -4.88 -5.24 7.15
C GLU A 199 -4.95 -5.12 5.63
N ARG A 200 -6.03 -5.62 5.01
CA ARG A 200 -6.29 -5.48 3.58
C ARG A 200 -6.48 -4.02 3.19
N MET A 201 -7.35 -3.29 3.89
CA MET A 201 -7.56 -1.86 3.67
C MET A 201 -6.26 -1.08 3.84
N PHE A 202 -5.47 -1.41 4.88
CA PHE A 202 -4.19 -0.78 5.14
C PHE A 202 -3.21 -0.94 3.97
N ILE A 203 -2.92 -2.17 3.53
CA ILE A 203 -1.93 -2.40 2.48
C ILE A 203 -2.38 -1.88 1.11
N VAL A 204 -3.67 -1.99 0.80
CA VAL A 204 -4.24 -1.48 -0.46
C VAL A 204 -4.13 0.04 -0.49
N THR A 205 -4.47 0.73 0.61
CA THR A 205 -4.34 2.20 0.70
C THR A 205 -2.90 2.62 0.48
N LEU A 206 -1.94 2.01 1.19
CA LEU A 206 -0.52 2.34 1.02
C LEU A 206 -0.02 2.06 -0.40
N LEU A 207 -0.43 0.95 -1.01
CA LEU A 207 -0.03 0.59 -2.37
C LEU A 207 -0.52 1.65 -3.38
N LEU A 208 -1.80 2.04 -3.28
CA LEU A 208 -2.40 3.02 -4.19
C LEU A 208 -1.77 4.41 -4.01
N GLU A 209 -1.53 4.85 -2.79
CA GLU A 209 -0.86 6.13 -2.51
C GLU A 209 0.58 6.18 -3.08
N ASN A 210 1.33 5.09 -2.93
CA ASN A 210 2.67 4.99 -3.53
C ASN A 210 2.59 4.97 -5.05
N LEU A 211 1.62 4.26 -5.64
CA LEU A 211 1.41 4.24 -7.09
C LEU A 211 1.06 5.64 -7.62
N ILE A 212 0.15 6.36 -6.96
CA ILE A 212 -0.22 7.74 -7.33
C ILE A 212 1.01 8.65 -7.23
N THR A 213 1.77 8.57 -6.14
CA THR A 213 3.02 9.34 -5.99
C THR A 213 4.01 9.03 -7.12
N TRP A 214 4.17 7.75 -7.46
CA TRP A 214 5.05 7.32 -8.55
C TRP A 214 4.58 7.84 -9.90
N MET A 215 3.27 7.76 -10.18
CA MET A 215 2.66 8.25 -11.42
C MET A 215 2.89 9.75 -11.63
N ARG A 216 2.75 10.57 -10.57
CA ARG A 216 2.96 12.03 -10.64
C ARG A 216 4.39 12.41 -11.06
N LYS A 217 5.38 11.53 -10.80
CA LYS A 217 6.78 11.74 -11.21
C LYS A 217 7.07 11.36 -12.66
N GLN A 218 6.17 10.63 -13.32
CA GLN A 218 6.42 10.14 -14.67
C GLN A 218 6.17 11.23 -15.70
N SER A 219 7.03 11.30 -16.72
CA SER A 219 6.76 12.11 -17.90
C SER A 219 5.63 11.51 -18.73
N GLY A 220 4.83 12.38 -19.37
CA GLY A 220 3.79 11.95 -20.31
C GLY A 220 4.36 11.07 -21.43
N THR A 221 3.64 10.01 -21.78
CA THR A 221 4.02 9.08 -22.84
C THR A 221 2.78 8.54 -23.55
N THR A 222 2.93 8.17 -24.81
CA THR A 222 1.91 7.49 -25.62
C THR A 222 1.96 5.97 -25.47
N SER A 223 2.99 5.43 -24.81
CA SER A 223 3.17 4.00 -24.58
C SER A 223 2.70 3.59 -23.18
N LEU A 224 2.09 2.41 -23.06
CA LEU A 224 1.69 1.86 -21.76
C LEU A 224 2.92 1.65 -20.86
N ARG A 225 2.92 2.22 -19.65
CA ARG A 225 3.99 2.03 -18.66
C ARG A 225 3.68 0.94 -17.64
N ALA A 226 2.45 0.92 -17.14
CA ALA A 226 2.04 0.05 -16.05
C ALA A 226 0.54 -0.28 -16.18
N LEU A 227 0.17 -1.45 -15.68
CA LEU A 227 -1.21 -1.88 -15.52
C LEU A 227 -1.40 -2.32 -14.07
N LEU A 228 -2.34 -1.69 -13.37
CA LEU A 228 -2.84 -2.18 -12.09
C LEU A 228 -4.16 -2.90 -12.35
N TYR A 229 -4.22 -4.18 -12.00
CA TYR A 229 -5.44 -4.97 -12.01
C TYR A 229 -5.83 -5.33 -10.58
N PHE A 230 -7.10 -5.09 -10.25
CA PHE A 230 -7.68 -5.40 -8.94
C PHE A 230 -8.92 -6.24 -9.19
N ASP A 231 -8.88 -7.52 -8.82
CA ASP A 231 -9.95 -8.47 -9.14
C ASP A 231 -11.27 -8.13 -8.42
N GLU A 232 -11.18 -7.83 -7.11
CA GLU A 232 -12.31 -7.57 -6.23
C GLU A 232 -12.18 -6.17 -5.61
N VAL A 233 -12.85 -5.22 -6.24
CA VAL A 233 -12.89 -3.81 -5.80
C VAL A 233 -14.02 -3.54 -4.79
N PHE A 234 -14.96 -4.49 -4.61
CA PHE A 234 -16.09 -4.30 -3.70
C PHE A 234 -15.60 -4.21 -2.24
N GLY A 235 -15.99 -3.14 -1.55
CA GLY A 235 -15.57 -2.85 -0.18
C GLY A 235 -14.34 -1.93 -0.04
N TYR A 236 -13.61 -1.66 -1.13
CA TYR A 236 -12.48 -0.72 -1.11
C TYR A 236 -12.84 0.67 -1.61
N PHE A 237 -13.78 0.75 -2.56
CA PHE A 237 -14.26 2.02 -3.11
C PHE A 237 -15.62 2.37 -2.53
N PRO A 238 -15.89 3.64 -2.17
CA PRO A 238 -17.23 4.05 -1.80
C PRO A 238 -18.19 3.76 -2.96
N PRO A 239 -19.41 3.28 -2.69
CA PRO A 239 -20.40 3.15 -3.75
C PRO A 239 -20.58 4.52 -4.41
N THR A 240 -20.40 4.58 -5.73
CA THR A 240 -20.46 5.84 -6.49
C THR A 240 -21.84 6.50 -6.41
N ALA A 241 -22.87 5.73 -6.02
CA ALA A 241 -24.18 6.18 -5.54
C ALA A 241 -24.90 5.03 -4.80
N GLU A 242 -25.80 5.38 -3.86
CA GLU A 242 -26.91 4.51 -3.44
C GLU A 242 -28.22 5.04 -4.07
N PRO A 243 -28.92 4.24 -4.91
CA PRO A 243 -28.54 2.91 -5.39
C PRO A 243 -27.51 2.99 -6.55
N PRO A 244 -26.69 1.94 -6.74
CA PRO A 244 -25.72 1.88 -7.84
C PRO A 244 -26.45 1.83 -9.19
N SER A 245 -26.01 2.66 -10.14
CA SER A 245 -26.50 2.61 -11.52
C SER A 245 -26.11 1.28 -12.17
N LYS A 246 -27.11 0.61 -12.78
CA LYS A 246 -26.99 -0.66 -13.51
C LYS A 246 -25.84 -0.72 -14.51
#